data_AF-E5CC74-F1
#
_entry.id   AF-E5CC74-F1
#
_cell.length_a   1.000
_cell.length_b   1.000
_cell.length_c   1.000
_cell.angle_alpha   90.00
_cell.angle_beta   90.00
_cell.angle_gamma   90.00
#
_symmetry.space_group_name_H-M   'P 1'
#
loop_
_entity.id
_entity.type
_entity.pdbx_description
1 polymer ?
#
loop_
_entity_poly.entity_id
_entity_poly.type
_entity_poly.pdbx_seq_one_letter_code
_entity_poly.pdbx_strand_id
1 'polypeptide(L)'
;MKKISILLISCLAVASAFLTSCDNDHYGPEPIDVTANYSNKLSNPNPNLILTYNGETMIGKSVDFSTVTGETAIINLYDILPGEKEVKIMSIPLSGDGQGYSFSGNSMGNETLSSFRYEGRVIKGQLTLNISNIKMGNAELWANTYKLPTVINGIKTIVVGDMWGEEYTWQDVDGQVLNASCYFYADIEASESGATTQTWGSAIQNILSYILPQVLQEITLGADGNVTASYSNEPLTGVDMDIIFGFLENPLTQDMITPNIVNRNYIPSPKGFANWFQKDGKLILKLNLANIIASISSGNQYMDVNITNAIIEAISQMDAMKVKELLTTLNQSLKNETLGFLLNVNDTSFKAIFNWLTTGIPMQVISKDGHTFIYLDKEGFTPIAKLLPDLSPLIVSLLPEDMQSLGGIISIFLNGISDAFLSPEKIEFGLEIVPNK
;
A
#
# COMPACT_ATOMS: atom_id res chain seq x y z
N MET A 1 -14.50 -27.17 -88.88
CA MET A 1 -14.72 -26.70 -87.49
C MET A 1 -14.00 -27.63 -86.52
N LYS A 2 -12.70 -27.41 -86.22
CA LYS A 2 -11.97 -28.21 -85.20
C LYS A 2 -10.70 -27.54 -84.63
N LYS A 3 -10.42 -26.27 -84.95
CA LYS A 3 -9.20 -25.56 -84.50
C LYS A 3 -9.43 -24.40 -83.51
N ILE A 4 -10.68 -24.08 -83.17
CA ILE A 4 -11.01 -22.95 -82.29
C ILE A 4 -11.24 -23.38 -80.83
N SER A 5 -11.61 -24.65 -80.57
CA SER A 5 -11.86 -25.13 -79.19
C SER A 5 -10.61 -25.42 -78.36
N ILE A 6 -9.45 -25.65 -78.96
CA ILE A 6 -8.22 -25.98 -78.19
C ILE A 6 -7.55 -24.71 -77.64
N LEU A 7 -7.65 -23.58 -78.34
CA LEU A 7 -7.03 -22.31 -77.91
C LEU A 7 -7.77 -21.66 -76.73
N LEU A 8 -9.09 -21.83 -76.63
CA LEU A 8 -9.92 -21.31 -75.54
C LEU A 8 -9.78 -22.12 -74.24
N ILE A 9 -9.52 -23.43 -74.33
CA ILE A 9 -9.27 -24.29 -73.17
C ILE A 9 -7.85 -24.07 -72.63
N SER A 10 -6.86 -23.79 -73.48
CA SER A 10 -5.51 -23.43 -73.03
C SER A 10 -5.41 -22.05 -72.39
N CYS A 11 -6.24 -21.07 -72.79
CA CYS A 11 -6.29 -19.76 -72.11
C CYS A 11 -7.00 -19.82 -70.75
N LEU A 12 -7.98 -20.71 -70.57
CA LEU A 12 -8.64 -20.88 -69.26
C LEU A 12 -7.76 -21.62 -68.25
N ALA A 13 -6.94 -22.58 -68.68
CA ALA A 13 -6.04 -23.31 -67.80
C ALA A 13 -4.85 -22.46 -67.29
N VAL A 14 -4.43 -21.45 -68.05
CA VAL A 14 -3.35 -20.52 -67.64
C VAL A 14 -3.89 -19.41 -66.72
N ALA A 15 -5.16 -19.01 -66.86
CA ALA A 15 -5.78 -18.06 -65.92
C ALA A 15 -6.01 -18.68 -64.52
N SER A 16 -6.27 -19.99 -64.44
CA SER A 16 -6.35 -20.71 -63.16
C SER A 16 -5.01 -20.94 -62.47
N ALA A 17 -3.88 -20.74 -63.16
CA ALA A 17 -2.54 -20.78 -62.55
C ALA A 17 -2.06 -19.41 -62.03
N PHE A 18 -2.79 -18.33 -62.33
CA PHE A 18 -2.57 -16.99 -61.75
C PHE A 18 -3.60 -16.63 -60.65
N LEU A 19 -4.46 -17.58 -60.27
CA LEU A 19 -5.23 -17.55 -59.03
C LEU A 19 -4.57 -18.49 -58.00
N THR A 20 -3.24 -18.43 -57.91
CA THR A 20 -2.54 -18.90 -56.71
C THR A 20 -2.91 -17.94 -55.60
N SER A 21 -3.69 -18.45 -54.64
CA SER A 21 -3.83 -17.96 -53.27
C SER A 21 -3.60 -16.46 -53.09
N CYS A 22 -4.67 -15.69 -52.92
CA CYS A 22 -4.59 -14.73 -51.82
C CYS A 22 -4.49 -15.59 -50.57
N ASP A 23 -3.27 -16.04 -50.25
CA ASP A 23 -2.93 -16.32 -48.87
C ASP A 23 -3.28 -15.00 -48.20
N ASN A 24 -4.40 -14.99 -47.46
CA ASN A 24 -4.51 -14.06 -46.37
C ASN A 24 -3.33 -14.43 -45.50
N ASP A 25 -2.16 -13.85 -45.79
CA ASP A 25 -0.92 -14.03 -45.06
C ASP A 25 -1.22 -13.52 -43.66
N HIS A 26 -1.78 -14.42 -42.86
CA HIS A 26 -2.06 -14.17 -41.48
C HIS A 26 -0.70 -14.21 -40.81
N TYR A 27 -0.06 -13.04 -40.81
CA TYR A 27 1.20 -12.84 -40.15
C TYR A 27 0.95 -12.99 -38.65
N GLY A 28 1.47 -14.07 -38.07
CA GLY A 28 1.33 -14.37 -36.65
C GLY A 28 1.37 -15.87 -36.35
N PRO A 29 1.65 -16.27 -35.09
CA PRO A 29 1.50 -17.66 -34.65
C PRO A 29 0.04 -18.09 -34.62
N GLU A 30 -0.23 -19.40 -34.64
CA GLU A 30 -1.58 -19.93 -34.48
C GLU A 30 -2.24 -19.39 -33.19
N PRO A 31 -3.51 -18.92 -33.23
CA PRO A 31 -4.19 -18.35 -32.06
C PRO A 31 -4.13 -19.21 -30.79
N ILE A 32 -4.17 -20.53 -30.93
CA ILE A 32 -4.07 -21.51 -29.84
C ILE A 32 -2.69 -21.54 -29.16
N ASP A 33 -1.63 -21.18 -29.89
CA ASP A 33 -0.24 -21.19 -29.38
C ASP A 33 0.06 -19.99 -28.45
N VAL A 34 -0.79 -18.95 -28.49
CA VAL A 34 -0.63 -17.71 -27.72
C VAL A 34 -1.82 -17.40 -26.81
N THR A 35 -2.93 -18.14 -26.93
CA THR A 35 -4.07 -17.99 -26.02
C THR A 35 -3.78 -18.74 -24.72
N ALA A 36 -3.46 -18.00 -23.66
CA ALA A 36 -3.08 -18.57 -22.38
C ALA A 36 -3.24 -17.56 -21.23
N ASN A 37 -3.15 -18.08 -20.00
CA ASN A 37 -2.83 -17.29 -18.81
C ASN A 37 -1.32 -17.13 -18.70
N TYR A 38 -0.85 -15.88 -18.72
CA TYR A 38 0.54 -15.51 -18.51
C TYR A 38 0.71 -15.00 -17.09
N SER A 39 1.73 -15.48 -16.37
CA SER A 39 1.89 -15.22 -14.95
C SER A 39 3.36 -15.09 -14.55
N ASN A 40 3.65 -14.09 -13.72
CA ASN A 40 4.91 -13.96 -12.99
C ASN A 40 4.69 -14.00 -11.47
N LYS A 41 3.64 -14.71 -11.05
CA LYS A 41 3.45 -15.06 -9.64
C LYS A 41 4.65 -15.84 -9.13
N LEU A 42 5.07 -15.56 -7.90
CA LEU A 42 6.21 -16.24 -7.26
C LEU A 42 5.98 -17.75 -7.14
N SER A 43 4.71 -18.19 -7.08
CA SER A 43 4.33 -19.61 -7.09
C SER A 43 4.42 -20.29 -8.46
N ASN A 44 4.66 -19.54 -9.55
CA ASN A 44 4.82 -20.09 -10.89
C ASN A 44 6.29 -20.52 -11.10
N PRO A 45 6.58 -21.83 -11.26
CA PRO A 45 7.95 -22.30 -11.47
C PRO A 45 8.54 -21.89 -12.83
N ASN A 46 7.69 -21.53 -13.80
CA ASN A 46 8.11 -21.09 -15.13
C ASN A 46 7.43 -19.76 -15.49
N PRO A 47 7.90 -18.62 -14.94
CA PRO A 47 7.35 -17.31 -15.25
C PRO A 47 7.40 -17.01 -16.74
N ASN A 48 6.26 -16.62 -17.31
CA ASN A 48 6.11 -16.34 -18.74
C ASN A 48 5.49 -14.95 -19.01
N LEU A 49 5.38 -14.12 -17.98
CA LEU A 49 4.91 -12.74 -18.07
C LEU A 49 6.04 -11.77 -17.71
N ILE A 50 6.36 -10.87 -18.63
CA ILE A 50 7.18 -9.68 -18.37
C ILE A 50 6.23 -8.50 -18.30
N LEU A 51 6.07 -7.91 -17.11
CA LEU A 51 5.12 -6.83 -16.85
C LEU A 51 5.82 -5.62 -16.27
N THR A 52 5.59 -4.45 -16.86
CA THR A 52 6.03 -3.17 -16.31
C THR A 52 4.86 -2.21 -16.05
N TYR A 53 5.04 -1.36 -15.05
CA TYR A 53 4.10 -0.33 -14.60
C TYR A 53 4.86 1.00 -14.52
N ASN A 54 4.60 1.91 -15.48
CA ASN A 54 5.36 3.15 -15.66
C ASN A 54 6.89 2.95 -15.68
N GLY A 55 7.34 1.84 -16.28
CA GLY A 55 8.76 1.48 -16.38
C GLY A 55 9.29 0.62 -15.23
N GLU A 56 8.55 0.46 -14.14
CA GLU A 56 8.93 -0.39 -13.01
C GLU A 56 8.46 -1.83 -13.21
N THR A 57 9.30 -2.82 -12.91
CA THR A 57 8.92 -4.24 -12.99
C THR A 57 7.85 -4.57 -11.95
N MET A 58 6.79 -5.25 -12.39
CA MET A 58 5.72 -5.75 -11.52
C MET A 58 5.83 -7.26 -11.39
N ILE A 59 5.88 -7.77 -10.16
CA ILE A 59 5.92 -9.20 -9.84
C ILE A 59 4.61 -9.61 -9.17
N GLY A 60 4.25 -10.90 -9.23
CA GLY A 60 3.07 -11.40 -8.53
C GLY A 60 1.76 -11.29 -9.32
N LYS A 61 1.82 -11.00 -10.62
CA LYS A 61 0.65 -10.69 -11.44
C LYS A 61 0.37 -11.76 -12.48
N SER A 62 -0.84 -11.71 -13.03
CA SER A 62 -1.28 -12.58 -14.11
C SER A 62 -2.15 -11.82 -15.11
N VAL A 63 -2.10 -12.25 -16.36
CA VAL A 63 -2.83 -11.69 -17.48
C VAL A 63 -3.38 -12.83 -18.33
N ASP A 64 -4.67 -12.81 -18.63
CA ASP A 64 -5.20 -13.65 -19.70
C ASP A 64 -5.07 -12.91 -21.02
N PHE A 65 -4.50 -13.59 -22.01
CA PHE A 65 -4.52 -13.15 -23.40
C PHE A 65 -5.28 -14.20 -24.23
N SER A 66 -6.22 -13.74 -25.05
CA SER A 66 -6.98 -14.62 -25.94
C SER A 66 -7.18 -13.98 -27.31
N THR A 67 -7.00 -14.78 -28.36
CA THR A 67 -7.36 -14.43 -29.73
C THR A 67 -7.94 -15.65 -30.43
N VAL A 68 -8.86 -15.43 -31.38
CA VAL A 68 -9.53 -16.49 -32.15
C VAL A 68 -9.06 -16.49 -33.60
N THR A 69 -8.95 -15.31 -34.20
CA THR A 69 -8.55 -15.13 -35.60
C THR A 69 -7.17 -14.53 -35.76
N GLY A 70 -6.50 -14.13 -34.67
CA GLY A 70 -5.25 -13.37 -34.66
C GLY A 70 -5.35 -11.93 -35.20
N GLU A 71 -6.57 -11.46 -35.55
CA GLU A 71 -6.82 -10.06 -35.93
C GLU A 71 -7.08 -9.17 -34.72
N THR A 72 -7.77 -9.72 -33.71
CA THR A 72 -8.08 -9.01 -32.47
C THR A 72 -7.86 -9.89 -31.25
N ALA A 73 -7.60 -9.27 -30.11
CA ALA A 73 -7.45 -9.94 -28.83
C ALA A 73 -8.41 -9.42 -27.76
N ILE A 74 -8.59 -10.26 -26.74
CA ILE A 74 -9.15 -9.92 -25.44
C ILE A 74 -8.03 -10.10 -24.42
N ILE A 75 -7.86 -9.10 -23.56
CA ILE A 75 -6.91 -9.13 -22.44
C ILE A 75 -7.68 -8.96 -21.14
N ASN A 76 -7.41 -9.81 -20.14
CA ASN A 76 -7.86 -9.59 -18.77
C ASN A 76 -6.65 -9.37 -17.84
N LEU A 77 -6.59 -8.19 -17.22
CA LEU A 77 -5.52 -7.79 -16.30
C LEU A 77 -5.97 -8.08 -14.86
N TYR A 78 -5.25 -8.91 -14.09
CA TYR A 78 -5.65 -9.26 -12.72
C TYR A 78 -4.82 -8.54 -11.65
N ASP A 79 -5.47 -7.72 -10.81
CA ASP A 79 -4.86 -6.96 -9.71
C ASP A 79 -3.64 -6.12 -10.16
N ILE A 80 -3.62 -5.64 -11.42
CA ILE A 80 -2.51 -4.85 -11.96
C ILE A 80 -2.68 -3.36 -11.66
N LEU A 81 -3.89 -2.83 -11.87
CA LEU A 81 -4.22 -1.43 -11.61
C LEU A 81 -4.65 -1.29 -10.14
N PRO A 82 -4.20 -0.26 -9.41
CA PRO A 82 -4.61 -0.03 -8.02
C PRO A 82 -6.13 -0.03 -7.88
N GLY A 83 -6.66 -0.85 -6.97
CA GLY A 83 -8.10 -0.96 -6.70
C GLY A 83 -8.91 -1.79 -7.68
N GLU A 84 -8.35 -2.22 -8.81
CA GLU A 84 -9.06 -3.06 -9.78
C GLU A 84 -8.74 -4.53 -9.53
N LYS A 85 -9.74 -5.34 -9.20
CA LYS A 85 -9.56 -6.80 -9.13
C LYS A 85 -9.26 -7.38 -10.52
N GLU A 86 -9.97 -6.91 -11.52
CA GLU A 86 -9.76 -7.26 -12.92
C GLU A 86 -10.10 -6.10 -13.86
N VAL A 87 -9.36 -5.97 -14.97
CA VAL A 87 -9.67 -5.05 -16.06
C VAL A 87 -9.67 -5.81 -17.38
N LYS A 88 -10.85 -5.93 -17.98
CA LYS A 88 -11.04 -6.59 -19.27
C LYS A 88 -11.02 -5.59 -20.42
N ILE A 89 -10.11 -5.79 -21.36
CA ILE A 89 -9.97 -4.99 -22.58
C ILE A 89 -10.34 -5.87 -23.76
N MET A 90 -11.32 -5.45 -24.56
CA MET A 90 -11.85 -6.23 -25.67
C MET A 90 -11.50 -5.61 -27.03
N SER A 91 -11.53 -6.43 -28.07
CA SER A 91 -11.37 -5.99 -29.46
C SER A 91 -10.07 -5.22 -29.72
N ILE A 92 -8.98 -5.66 -29.08
CA ILE A 92 -7.65 -5.05 -29.24
C ILE A 92 -7.10 -5.44 -30.61
N PRO A 93 -6.82 -4.49 -31.52
CA PRO A 93 -6.22 -4.81 -32.81
C PRO A 93 -4.83 -5.43 -32.64
N LEU A 94 -4.55 -6.50 -33.38
CA LEU A 94 -3.26 -7.17 -33.40
C LEU A 94 -2.50 -6.85 -34.69
N SER A 95 -1.21 -6.61 -34.55
CA SER A 95 -0.26 -6.55 -35.67
C SER A 95 0.72 -7.70 -35.50
N GLY A 96 0.57 -8.74 -36.31
CA GLY A 96 1.43 -9.91 -36.23
C GLY A 96 2.64 -9.88 -37.17
N ASP A 97 3.61 -10.73 -36.84
CA ASP A 97 4.79 -11.04 -37.64
C ASP A 97 5.10 -12.54 -37.53
N GLY A 98 6.19 -13.02 -38.13
CA GLY A 98 6.54 -14.45 -38.11
C GLY A 98 6.87 -15.04 -36.73
N GLN A 99 6.85 -14.26 -35.65
CA GLN A 99 7.18 -14.69 -34.29
C GLN A 99 6.06 -14.44 -33.28
N GLY A 100 5.22 -13.42 -33.49
CA GLY A 100 4.20 -13.03 -32.50
C GLY A 100 3.26 -11.93 -32.93
N TYR A 101 2.39 -11.52 -32.01
CA TYR A 101 1.49 -10.39 -32.17
C TYR A 101 1.90 -9.22 -31.27
N SER A 102 1.96 -8.03 -31.83
CA SER A 102 2.11 -6.77 -31.12
C SER A 102 0.78 -6.02 -31.04
N PHE A 103 0.55 -5.34 -29.92
CA PHE A 103 -0.69 -4.60 -29.67
C PHE A 103 -0.44 -3.39 -28.79
N SER A 104 -1.26 -2.35 -28.94
CA SER A 104 -1.24 -1.20 -28.04
C SER A 104 -2.57 -0.46 -28.07
N GLY A 105 -2.81 0.37 -27.06
CA GLY A 105 -4.00 1.20 -26.98
C GLY A 105 -4.10 1.92 -25.65
N ASN A 106 -5.26 2.52 -25.40
CA ASN A 106 -5.59 3.13 -24.12
C ASN A 106 -6.84 2.46 -23.56
N SER A 107 -6.92 2.36 -22.24
CA SER A 107 -8.09 1.83 -21.55
C SER A 107 -8.28 2.55 -20.22
N MET A 108 -9.34 2.17 -19.50
CA MET A 108 -9.71 2.71 -18.21
C MET A 108 -10.12 1.57 -17.28
N GLY A 109 -9.79 1.70 -15.99
CA GLY A 109 -10.30 0.82 -14.93
C GLY A 109 -11.81 0.99 -14.71
N ASN A 110 -12.47 -0.06 -14.22
CA ASN A 110 -13.92 -0.07 -14.06
C ASN A 110 -14.34 0.55 -12.73
N GLU A 111 -13.63 0.25 -11.64
CA GLU A 111 -13.96 0.70 -10.29
C GLU A 111 -13.34 2.06 -9.96
N THR A 112 -12.09 2.27 -10.34
CA THR A 112 -11.27 3.44 -9.95
C THR A 112 -11.20 4.51 -11.03
N LEU A 113 -11.72 4.22 -12.23
CA LEU A 113 -11.66 5.09 -13.41
C LEU A 113 -10.23 5.51 -13.79
N SER A 114 -9.24 4.71 -13.41
CA SER A 114 -7.84 4.96 -13.71
C SER A 114 -7.58 4.80 -15.20
N SER A 115 -7.14 5.87 -15.87
CA SER A 115 -6.77 5.80 -17.29
C SER A 115 -5.34 5.31 -17.46
N PHE A 116 -5.08 4.50 -18.49
CA PHE A 116 -3.75 4.00 -18.78
C PHE A 116 -3.56 3.67 -20.26
N ARG A 117 -2.30 3.66 -20.71
CA ARG A 117 -1.85 3.11 -21.98
C ARG A 117 -1.33 1.69 -21.76
N TYR A 118 -1.69 0.77 -22.65
CA TYR A 118 -1.09 -0.56 -22.70
C TYR A 118 -0.33 -0.73 -24.02
N GLU A 119 0.80 -1.44 -23.94
CA GLU A 119 1.60 -1.84 -25.08
C GLU A 119 2.19 -3.21 -24.80
N GLY A 120 2.03 -4.15 -25.71
CA GLY A 120 2.48 -5.50 -25.46
C GLY A 120 2.80 -6.29 -26.71
N ARG A 121 3.47 -7.41 -26.47
CA ARG A 121 3.86 -8.39 -27.46
C ARG A 121 3.69 -9.79 -26.89
N VAL A 122 2.98 -10.63 -27.63
CA VAL A 122 2.81 -12.04 -27.30
C VAL A 122 3.51 -12.90 -28.33
N ILE A 123 4.32 -13.84 -27.85
CA ILE A 123 4.93 -14.91 -28.63
C ILE A 123 4.55 -16.25 -27.99
N LYS A 124 4.84 -17.36 -28.66
CA LYS A 124 4.61 -18.69 -28.09
C LYS A 124 5.33 -18.82 -26.75
N GLY A 125 4.55 -19.03 -25.69
CA GLY A 125 5.06 -19.22 -24.33
C GLY A 125 5.55 -17.96 -23.60
N GLN A 126 5.40 -16.74 -24.13
CA GLN A 126 5.74 -15.51 -23.39
C GLN A 126 4.85 -14.31 -23.77
N LEU A 127 4.46 -13.53 -22.77
CA LEU A 127 3.80 -12.22 -22.92
C LEU A 127 4.67 -11.14 -22.29
N THR A 128 4.98 -10.10 -23.07
CA THR A 128 5.54 -8.84 -22.58
C THR A 128 4.45 -7.77 -22.62
N LEU A 129 4.21 -7.08 -21.50
CA LEU A 129 3.18 -6.07 -21.37
C LEU A 129 3.72 -4.88 -20.57
N ASN A 130 3.55 -3.69 -21.10
CA ASN A 130 3.86 -2.42 -20.45
C ASN A 130 2.55 -1.65 -20.22
N ILE A 131 2.27 -1.33 -18.96
CA ILE A 131 1.21 -0.40 -18.56
C ILE A 131 1.87 0.93 -18.22
N SER A 132 1.48 1.99 -18.92
CA SER A 132 2.13 3.30 -18.84
C SER A 132 1.11 4.44 -18.87
N ASN A 133 1.57 5.67 -18.62
CA ASN A 133 0.74 6.89 -18.60
C ASN A 133 -0.48 6.74 -17.69
N ILE A 134 -0.26 6.14 -16.54
CA ILE A 134 -1.32 5.82 -15.60
C ILE A 134 -1.71 7.09 -14.85
N LYS A 135 -3.01 7.40 -14.83
CA LYS A 135 -3.59 8.48 -14.03
C LYS A 135 -4.78 7.92 -13.27
N MET A 136 -4.71 7.93 -11.95
CA MET A 136 -5.81 7.60 -11.06
C MET A 136 -7.00 8.53 -11.36
N GLY A 137 -8.22 7.99 -11.40
CA GLY A 137 -9.43 8.78 -11.71
C GLY A 137 -9.59 10.00 -10.81
N ASN A 138 -9.18 9.88 -9.54
CA ASN A 138 -9.27 10.94 -8.53
C ASN A 138 -7.91 11.50 -8.12
N ALA A 139 -6.92 11.45 -9.03
CA ALA A 139 -5.60 12.03 -8.81
C ALA A 139 -5.67 13.50 -8.38
N GLU A 140 -6.63 14.27 -8.90
CA GLU A 140 -6.74 15.70 -8.61
C GLU A 140 -7.16 16.02 -7.17
N LEU A 141 -7.68 15.03 -6.44
CA LEU A 141 -8.04 15.20 -5.03
C LEU A 141 -6.82 15.11 -4.12
N TRP A 142 -6.00 14.06 -4.30
CA TRP A 142 -4.98 13.68 -3.32
C TRP A 142 -3.57 13.53 -3.89
N ALA A 143 -3.39 13.44 -5.22
CA ALA A 143 -2.08 13.25 -5.79
C ALA A 143 -1.21 14.49 -5.60
N ASN A 144 -0.19 14.37 -4.76
CA ASN A 144 0.76 15.43 -4.48
C ASN A 144 1.99 14.86 -3.76
N THR A 145 3.05 15.66 -3.70
CA THR A 145 4.09 15.49 -2.71
C THR A 145 3.75 16.36 -1.50
N TYR A 146 3.75 15.74 -0.34
CA TYR A 146 3.44 16.36 0.94
C TYR A 146 4.65 16.29 1.86
N LYS A 147 4.73 17.25 2.77
CA LYS A 147 5.67 17.27 3.89
C LYS A 147 4.92 17.35 5.21
N LEU A 148 5.63 17.05 6.29
CA LEU A 148 5.12 17.25 7.64
C LEU A 148 5.03 18.75 7.95
N PRO A 149 3.97 19.21 8.63
CA PRO A 149 3.80 20.61 9.00
C PRO A 149 4.77 21.02 10.11
N THR A 150 5.08 22.31 10.18
CA THR A 150 5.71 22.91 11.37
C THR A 150 4.73 22.87 12.54
N VAL A 151 5.22 22.58 13.75
CA VAL A 151 4.36 22.62 14.95
C VAL A 151 4.00 24.06 15.28
N ILE A 152 2.71 24.33 15.47
CA ILE A 152 2.21 25.62 15.95
C ILE A 152 1.50 25.40 17.27
N ASN A 153 1.84 26.23 18.26
CA ASN A 153 1.20 26.30 19.55
C ASN A 153 0.30 27.55 19.66
N GLY A 154 -0.72 27.48 20.50
CA GLY A 154 -1.58 28.62 20.80
C GLY A 154 -2.73 28.24 21.72
N ILE A 155 -3.79 29.05 21.70
CA ILE A 155 -4.96 28.86 22.56
C ILE A 155 -5.84 27.73 22.03
N LYS A 156 -6.11 26.74 22.88
CA LYS A 156 -7.03 25.62 22.61
C LYS A 156 -7.97 25.45 23.80
N THR A 157 -9.25 25.23 23.53
CA THR A 157 -10.22 24.86 24.56
C THR A 157 -10.01 23.39 24.93
N ILE A 158 -9.67 23.11 26.18
CA ILE A 158 -9.38 21.78 26.70
C ILE A 158 -10.20 21.48 27.96
N VAL A 159 -10.38 20.19 28.27
CA VAL A 159 -10.99 19.76 29.53
C VAL A 159 -9.95 19.87 30.64
N VAL A 160 -10.30 20.58 31.72
CA VAL A 160 -9.48 20.76 32.92
C VAL A 160 -10.27 20.27 34.12
N GLY A 161 -9.66 19.35 34.89
CA GLY A 161 -10.18 18.93 36.19
C GLY A 161 -9.86 19.95 37.27
N ASP A 162 -10.76 20.08 38.26
CA ASP A 162 -10.48 20.85 39.45
C ASP A 162 -9.38 20.18 40.30
N MET A 163 -8.87 20.90 41.31
CA MET A 163 -7.77 20.40 42.14
C MET A 163 -8.11 19.13 42.93
N TRP A 164 -9.39 18.79 43.05
CA TRP A 164 -9.91 17.65 43.82
C TRP A 164 -10.34 16.48 42.92
N GLY A 165 -10.38 16.67 41.59
CA GLY A 165 -10.81 15.67 40.62
C GLY A 165 -12.32 15.40 40.61
N GLU A 166 -13.12 16.30 41.19
CA GLU A 166 -14.57 16.16 41.36
C GLU A 166 -15.36 16.84 40.23
N GLU A 167 -14.81 17.90 39.64
CA GLU A 167 -15.44 18.64 38.54
C GLU A 167 -14.50 18.80 37.33
N TYR A 168 -15.08 18.75 36.13
CA TYR A 168 -14.37 18.92 34.86
C TYR A 168 -15.03 20.02 34.04
N THR A 169 -14.22 20.96 33.52
CA THR A 169 -14.72 22.13 32.79
C THR A 169 -13.91 22.38 31.53
N TRP A 170 -14.53 23.01 30.53
CA TRP A 170 -13.85 23.52 29.34
C TRP A 170 -13.16 24.84 29.64
N GLN A 171 -11.86 24.92 29.37
CA GLN A 171 -11.06 26.13 29.58
C GLN A 171 -10.17 26.40 28.38
N ASP A 172 -10.04 27.67 28.00
CA ASP A 172 -9.08 28.12 27.00
C ASP A 172 -7.69 28.20 27.63
N VAL A 173 -6.78 27.36 27.13
CA VAL A 173 -5.40 27.28 27.63
C VAL A 173 -4.44 27.59 26.49
N ASP A 174 -3.49 28.49 26.75
CA ASP A 174 -2.45 28.86 25.79
C ASP A 174 -1.31 27.83 25.74
N GLY A 175 -0.48 27.89 24.70
CA GLY A 175 0.66 27.00 24.49
C GLY A 175 0.31 25.58 24.04
N GLN A 176 -0.97 25.29 23.77
CA GLN A 176 -1.43 23.98 23.32
C GLN A 176 -1.08 23.74 21.86
N VAL A 177 -0.83 22.49 21.48
CA VAL A 177 -0.57 22.13 20.08
C VAL A 177 -1.84 22.33 19.25
N LEU A 178 -1.76 23.25 18.29
CA LEU A 178 -2.81 23.54 17.32
C LEU A 178 -2.70 22.62 16.09
N ASN A 179 -1.47 22.33 15.68
CA ASN A 179 -1.19 21.46 14.55
C ASN A 179 0.20 20.81 14.70
N ALA A 180 0.34 19.57 14.23
CA ALA A 180 1.59 18.79 14.29
C ALA A 180 1.52 17.58 13.35
N SER A 181 2.65 16.93 13.07
CA SER A 181 2.74 15.79 12.13
C SER A 181 1.78 14.64 12.41
N CYS A 182 1.50 14.36 13.69
CA CYS A 182 0.47 13.41 14.09
C CYS A 182 -0.86 14.14 14.32
N TYR A 183 -1.91 13.63 13.68
CA TYR A 183 -3.28 14.09 13.86
C TYR A 183 -3.99 13.25 14.91
N PHE A 184 -4.60 13.91 15.88
CA PHE A 184 -5.48 13.31 16.87
C PHE A 184 -6.70 14.19 17.08
N TYR A 185 -7.88 13.59 17.02
CA TYR A 185 -9.13 14.19 17.44
C TYR A 185 -9.99 13.13 18.13
N ALA A 186 -10.62 13.52 19.22
CA ALA A 186 -11.63 12.70 19.89
C ALA A 186 -12.81 13.59 20.27
N ASP A 187 -14.02 13.07 20.13
CA ASP A 187 -15.23 13.70 20.63
C ASP A 187 -15.40 13.33 22.09
N ILE A 188 -15.18 14.29 22.99
CA ILE A 188 -15.10 14.08 24.43
C ILE A 188 -16.05 15.02 25.18
N GLU A 189 -16.50 14.57 26.34
CA GLU A 189 -17.25 15.41 27.28
C GLU A 189 -16.33 15.97 28.37
N ALA A 190 -16.74 17.05 29.03
CA ALA A 190 -16.05 17.56 30.21
C ALA A 190 -16.31 16.62 31.42
N SER A 191 -15.58 15.51 31.45
CA SER A 191 -15.65 14.46 32.46
C SER A 191 -14.27 13.86 32.71
N GLU A 192 -14.12 13.03 33.75
CA GLU A 192 -12.89 12.29 34.01
C GLU A 192 -12.44 11.44 32.82
N SER A 193 -13.39 10.74 32.17
CA SER A 193 -13.09 9.94 30.97
C SER A 193 -12.66 10.82 29.79
N GLY A 194 -13.28 11.98 29.62
CA GLY A 194 -12.92 12.92 28.56
C GLY A 194 -11.54 13.53 28.78
N ALA A 195 -11.25 13.97 30.00
CA ALA A 195 -9.93 14.47 30.39
C ALA A 195 -8.84 13.39 30.22
N THR A 196 -9.12 12.15 30.62
CA THR A 196 -8.21 11.02 30.44
C THR A 196 -7.91 10.77 28.96
N THR A 197 -8.96 10.74 28.12
CA THR A 197 -8.82 10.60 26.67
C THR A 197 -7.96 11.72 26.08
N GLN A 198 -8.21 12.96 26.48
CA GLN A 198 -7.46 14.13 26.02
C GLN A 198 -5.98 14.03 26.40
N THR A 199 -5.65 13.65 27.64
CA THR A 199 -4.27 13.54 28.12
C THR A 199 -3.50 12.48 27.34
N TRP A 200 -4.03 11.25 27.26
CA TRP A 200 -3.38 10.15 26.54
C TRP A 200 -3.29 10.41 25.04
N GLY A 201 -4.35 10.96 24.45
CA GLY A 201 -4.39 11.35 23.04
C GLY A 201 -3.38 12.44 22.69
N SER A 202 -3.27 13.48 23.52
CA SER A 202 -2.29 14.55 23.33
C SER A 202 -0.87 14.05 23.54
N ALA A 203 -0.63 13.16 24.51
CA ALA A 203 0.69 12.57 24.74
C ALA A 203 1.16 11.77 23.53
N ILE A 204 0.33 10.87 22.98
CA ILE A 204 0.71 10.11 21.78
C ILE A 204 0.85 11.01 20.55
N GLN A 205 0.01 12.04 20.41
CA GLN A 205 0.14 13.05 19.37
C GLN A 205 1.52 13.74 19.43
N ASN A 206 1.93 14.17 20.62
CA ASN A 206 3.20 14.85 20.84
C ASN A 206 4.40 13.93 20.58
N ILE A 207 4.39 12.71 21.13
CA ILE A 207 5.45 11.72 20.96
C ILE A 207 5.66 11.39 19.48
N LEU A 208 4.58 11.05 18.76
CA LEU A 208 4.70 10.71 17.35
C LEU A 208 5.06 11.93 16.51
N SER A 209 4.58 13.12 16.86
CA SER A 209 4.97 14.35 16.17
C SER A 209 6.43 14.74 16.39
N TYR A 210 7.04 14.32 17.49
CA TYR A 210 8.47 14.46 17.76
C TYR A 210 9.33 13.44 16.99
N ILE A 211 8.83 12.21 16.85
CA ILE A 211 9.54 11.10 16.17
C ILE A 211 9.40 11.17 14.65
N LEU A 212 8.20 11.43 14.13
CA LEU A 212 7.89 11.34 12.70
C LEU A 212 8.85 12.16 11.82
N PRO A 213 9.17 13.43 12.12
CA PRO A 213 10.13 14.22 11.33
C PRO A 213 11.54 13.62 11.26
N GLN A 214 11.93 12.80 12.25
CA GLN A 214 13.24 12.13 12.24
C GLN A 214 13.26 10.91 11.31
N VAL A 215 12.12 10.31 11.01
CA VAL A 215 12.04 9.11 10.15
C VAL A 215 11.48 9.42 8.78
N LEU A 216 10.73 10.51 8.63
CA LEU A 216 9.96 10.84 7.46
C LEU A 216 10.05 12.33 7.15
N GLN A 217 10.47 12.67 5.93
CA GLN A 217 10.53 14.04 5.45
C GLN A 217 9.33 14.37 4.56
N GLU A 218 9.06 13.49 3.59
CA GLU A 218 8.05 13.71 2.55
C GLU A 218 7.33 12.41 2.20
N ILE A 219 6.06 12.54 1.78
CA ILE A 219 5.25 11.46 1.22
C ILE A 219 4.71 11.94 -0.13
N THR A 220 4.85 11.12 -1.17
CA THR A 220 4.23 11.38 -2.47
C THR A 220 3.12 10.37 -2.70
N LEU A 221 1.90 10.88 -2.84
CA LEU A 221 0.79 10.17 -3.46
C LEU A 221 0.87 10.45 -4.96
N GLY A 222 1.45 9.52 -5.72
CA GLY A 222 1.66 9.67 -7.15
C GLY A 222 0.34 9.70 -7.92
N ALA A 223 0.27 10.50 -8.99
CA ALA A 223 -0.90 10.52 -9.88
C ALA A 223 -1.14 9.16 -10.55
N ASP A 224 -0.11 8.32 -10.62
CA ASP A 224 -0.17 6.94 -11.10
C ASP A 224 -0.55 5.93 -10.02
N GLY A 225 -0.92 6.37 -8.82
CA GLY A 225 -1.29 5.52 -7.71
C GLY A 225 -0.12 4.96 -6.91
N ASN A 226 1.15 5.21 -7.28
CA ASN A 226 2.28 4.82 -6.43
C ASN A 226 2.31 5.66 -5.14
N VAL A 227 2.75 5.07 -4.04
CA VAL A 227 3.09 5.79 -2.81
C VAL A 227 4.59 5.66 -2.58
N THR A 228 5.27 6.79 -2.49
CA THR A 228 6.69 6.85 -2.14
C THR A 228 6.92 7.81 -0.99
N ALA A 229 8.03 7.67 -0.29
CA ALA A 229 8.41 8.55 0.81
C ALA A 229 9.90 8.90 0.75
N SER A 230 10.28 10.01 1.36
CA SER A 230 11.67 10.34 1.70
C SER A 230 11.85 10.04 3.19
N TYR A 231 12.67 9.04 3.53
CA TYR A 231 12.80 8.50 4.87
C TYR A 231 14.25 8.45 5.35
N SER A 232 14.45 8.47 6.66
CA SER A 232 15.78 8.40 7.28
C SER A 232 15.95 7.07 8.00
N ASN A 233 17.09 6.42 7.76
CA ASN A 233 17.55 5.25 8.52
C ASN A 233 18.50 5.61 9.66
N GLU A 234 18.73 6.90 9.90
CA GLU A 234 19.57 7.32 11.02
C GLU A 234 18.86 7.02 12.36
N PRO A 235 19.60 6.64 13.41
CA PRO A 235 19.02 6.39 14.74
C PRO A 235 18.27 7.60 15.28
N LEU A 236 17.15 7.38 15.95
CA LEU A 236 16.42 8.45 16.64
C LEU A 236 17.34 9.16 17.65
N THR A 237 17.23 10.48 17.73
CA THR A 237 17.97 11.31 18.68
C THR A 237 17.01 12.01 19.63
N GLY A 238 17.44 12.20 20.87
CA GLY A 238 16.65 12.89 21.90
C GLY A 238 15.33 12.18 22.25
N VAL A 239 15.21 10.88 21.99
CA VAL A 239 14.06 10.06 22.39
C VAL A 239 14.49 9.26 23.61
N ASP A 240 14.16 9.77 24.79
CA ASP A 240 14.34 9.09 26.07
C ASP A 240 13.04 9.12 26.89
N MET A 241 13.04 8.45 28.03
CA MET A 241 11.86 8.36 28.88
C MET A 241 11.42 9.72 29.42
N ASP A 242 12.35 10.62 29.76
CA ASP A 242 12.00 11.93 30.28
C ASP A 242 11.25 12.76 29.24
N ILE A 243 11.67 12.69 27.97
CA ILE A 243 10.97 13.30 26.85
C ILE A 243 9.61 12.64 26.62
N ILE A 244 9.54 11.30 26.57
CA ILE A 244 8.30 10.57 26.29
C ILE A 244 7.24 10.83 27.37
N PHE A 245 7.61 10.78 28.65
CA PHE A 245 6.69 11.04 29.76
C PHE A 245 6.44 12.53 29.96
N GLY A 246 7.42 13.39 29.64
CA GLY A 246 7.26 14.84 29.67
C GLY A 246 6.10 15.34 28.81
N PHE A 247 5.76 14.63 27.73
CA PHE A 247 4.63 14.96 26.85
C PHE A 247 3.24 14.70 27.43
N LEU A 248 3.14 14.07 28.61
CA LEU A 248 1.88 14.00 29.36
C LEU A 248 1.46 15.36 29.92
N GLU A 249 2.43 16.25 30.19
CA GLU A 249 2.21 17.54 30.83
C GLU A 249 2.63 18.72 29.95
N ASN A 250 3.66 18.54 29.12
CA ASN A 250 4.27 19.59 28.33
C ASN A 250 3.90 19.44 26.85
N PRO A 251 3.23 20.43 26.24
CA PRO A 251 2.97 20.44 24.81
C PRO A 251 4.27 20.41 23.98
N LEU A 252 4.23 19.70 22.85
CA LEU A 252 5.32 19.72 21.87
C LEU A 252 5.50 21.13 21.29
N THR A 253 6.74 21.52 21.02
CA THR A 253 7.08 22.74 20.29
C THR A 253 8.04 22.44 19.14
N GLN A 254 8.10 23.32 18.14
CA GLN A 254 9.02 23.16 17.00
C GLN A 254 10.50 23.18 17.42
N ASP A 255 10.85 23.92 18.48
CA ASP A 255 12.21 24.02 18.98
C ASP A 255 12.73 22.71 19.58
N MET A 256 11.83 21.85 20.06
CA MET A 256 12.19 20.50 20.52
C MET A 256 12.57 19.61 19.34
N ILE A 257 11.89 19.73 18.19
CA ILE A 257 12.11 18.88 17.01
C ILE A 257 13.38 19.29 16.29
N THR A 258 13.58 20.59 16.09
CA THR A 258 14.58 21.14 15.17
C THR A 258 15.99 20.57 15.37
N PRO A 259 16.54 20.46 16.59
CA PRO A 259 17.87 19.88 16.82
C PRO A 259 18.02 18.43 16.36
N ASN A 260 16.93 17.65 16.34
CA ASN A 260 16.93 16.22 16.04
C ASN A 260 16.79 15.89 14.55
N ILE A 261 16.46 16.89 13.73
CA ILE A 261 16.32 16.76 12.27
C ILE A 261 17.38 17.53 11.49
N VAL A 262 18.17 18.36 12.16
CA VAL A 262 19.27 19.10 11.54
C VAL A 262 20.33 18.13 11.02
N ASN A 263 20.74 18.32 9.76
CA ASN A 263 21.74 17.50 9.05
C ASN A 263 21.39 16.02 8.88
N ARG A 264 20.12 15.64 9.08
CA ARG A 264 19.67 14.27 8.91
C ARG A 264 19.58 13.91 7.44
N ASN A 265 20.09 12.75 7.05
CA ASN A 265 20.01 12.28 5.66
C ASN A 265 18.71 11.52 5.41
N TYR A 266 18.00 11.94 4.35
CA TYR A 266 16.80 11.25 3.89
C TYR A 266 17.03 10.66 2.50
N ILE A 267 16.51 9.45 2.30
CA ILE A 267 16.63 8.69 1.08
C ILE A 267 15.24 8.38 0.52
N PRO A 268 15.07 8.37 -0.82
CA PRO A 268 13.80 8.01 -1.44
C PRO A 268 13.51 6.52 -1.25
N SER A 269 12.26 6.19 -0.97
CA SER A 269 11.78 4.82 -0.97
C SER A 269 11.71 4.25 -2.39
N PRO A 270 11.85 2.92 -2.55
CA PRO A 270 11.54 2.27 -3.82
C PRO A 270 10.10 2.53 -4.27
N LYS A 271 9.88 2.53 -5.60
CA LYS A 271 8.55 2.56 -6.20
C LYS A 271 7.94 1.16 -6.25
N GLY A 272 6.61 1.09 -6.40
CA GLY A 272 5.90 -0.18 -6.60
C GLY A 272 5.80 -1.06 -5.35
N PHE A 273 6.09 -0.53 -4.16
CA PHE A 273 5.95 -1.23 -2.88
C PHE A 273 4.62 -0.93 -2.18
N ALA A 274 4.03 0.22 -2.43
CA ALA A 274 2.72 0.59 -1.93
C ALA A 274 2.00 1.44 -2.97
N ASN A 275 0.70 1.22 -3.09
CA ASN A 275 -0.17 1.97 -3.98
C ASN A 275 -1.35 2.56 -3.20
N TRP A 276 -1.91 3.64 -3.71
CA TRP A 276 -3.15 4.23 -3.22
C TRP A 276 -4.21 4.23 -4.31
N PHE A 277 -5.47 4.12 -3.89
CA PHE A 277 -6.64 4.35 -4.74
C PHE A 277 -7.81 4.82 -3.88
N GLN A 278 -8.84 5.39 -4.51
CA GLN A 278 -10.07 5.76 -3.81
C GLN A 278 -11.11 4.65 -3.92
N LYS A 279 -11.77 4.34 -2.80
CA LYS A 279 -12.96 3.49 -2.77
C LYS A 279 -13.91 4.00 -1.70
N ASP A 280 -15.18 4.18 -2.05
CA ASP A 280 -16.24 4.61 -1.11
C ASP A 280 -15.89 5.89 -0.32
N GLY A 281 -15.25 6.86 -0.99
CA GLY A 281 -14.81 8.11 -0.35
C GLY A 281 -13.50 8.00 0.47
N LYS A 282 -12.99 6.79 0.70
CA LYS A 282 -11.78 6.52 1.49
C LYS A 282 -10.54 6.39 0.60
N LEU A 283 -9.40 6.78 1.12
CA LEU A 283 -8.08 6.47 0.56
C LEU A 283 -7.69 5.07 1.03
N ILE A 284 -7.56 4.16 0.09
CA ILE A 284 -7.10 2.80 0.37
C ILE A 284 -5.61 2.72 0.09
N LEU A 285 -4.80 2.54 1.13
CA LEU A 285 -3.36 2.28 1.01
C LEU A 285 -3.11 0.77 0.99
N LYS A 286 -2.59 0.25 -0.12
CA LYS A 286 -2.37 -1.18 -0.31
C LYS A 286 -0.89 -1.47 -0.55
N LEU A 287 -0.33 -2.39 0.23
CA LEU A 287 1.04 -2.87 0.03
C LEU A 287 1.11 -3.82 -1.17
N ASN A 288 2.19 -3.71 -1.94
CA ASN A 288 2.54 -4.68 -2.96
C ASN A 288 3.44 -5.77 -2.36
N LEU A 289 2.81 -6.70 -1.65
CA LEU A 289 3.50 -7.77 -0.94
C LEU A 289 4.41 -8.60 -1.86
N ALA A 290 4.02 -8.82 -3.11
CA ALA A 290 4.81 -9.58 -4.06
C ALA A 290 6.15 -8.89 -4.39
N ASN A 291 6.13 -7.58 -4.69
CA ASN A 291 7.34 -6.81 -4.94
C ASN A 291 8.21 -6.70 -3.68
N ILE A 292 7.59 -6.49 -2.51
CA ILE A 292 8.30 -6.43 -1.22
C ILE A 292 9.01 -7.76 -0.95
N ILE A 293 8.31 -8.89 -1.01
CA ILE A 293 8.89 -10.22 -0.74
C ILE A 293 9.99 -10.54 -1.77
N ALA A 294 9.79 -10.24 -3.05
CA ALA A 294 10.80 -10.46 -4.09
C ALA A 294 12.08 -9.66 -3.81
N SER A 295 11.96 -8.41 -3.37
CA SER A 295 13.12 -7.57 -3.05
C SER A 295 13.95 -8.15 -1.89
N ILE A 296 13.30 -8.68 -0.85
CA ILE A 296 13.96 -9.30 0.30
C ILE A 296 14.65 -10.61 -0.12
N SER A 297 13.99 -11.43 -0.93
CA SER A 297 14.53 -12.72 -1.42
C SER A 297 15.74 -12.57 -2.33
N SER A 298 15.82 -11.49 -3.10
CA SER A 298 16.97 -11.22 -3.98
C SER A 298 18.27 -10.86 -3.24
N GLY A 299 18.18 -10.53 -1.94
CA GLY A 299 19.31 -10.07 -1.12
C GLY A 299 19.80 -11.04 -0.04
N ASN A 300 19.10 -12.16 0.22
CA ASN A 300 19.37 -13.04 1.37
C ASN A 300 19.58 -14.51 0.96
N GLN A 301 20.79 -15.03 1.15
CA GLN A 301 21.14 -16.45 0.93
C GLN A 301 20.52 -17.44 1.96
N TYR A 302 19.78 -16.93 2.96
CA TYR A 302 19.32 -17.70 4.11
C TYR A 302 17.81 -17.96 4.18
N MET A 303 17.02 -17.54 3.18
CA MET A 303 15.58 -17.83 3.18
C MET A 303 15.30 -19.15 2.46
N ASP A 304 14.66 -20.08 3.17
CA ASP A 304 14.10 -21.28 2.56
C ASP A 304 12.99 -20.88 1.58
N VAL A 305 13.28 -21.11 0.30
CA VAL A 305 12.37 -20.79 -0.81
C VAL A 305 11.02 -21.48 -0.64
N ASN A 306 10.96 -22.65 0.01
CA ASN A 306 9.71 -23.38 0.24
C ASN A 306 8.84 -22.71 1.30
N ILE A 307 9.43 -22.21 2.39
CA ILE A 307 8.71 -21.45 3.42
C ILE A 307 8.19 -20.13 2.84
N THR A 308 9.03 -19.44 2.06
CA THR A 308 8.67 -18.20 1.39
C THR A 308 7.48 -18.43 0.45
N ASN A 309 7.51 -19.49 -0.34
CA ASN A 309 6.42 -19.87 -1.24
C ASN A 309 5.14 -20.26 -0.48
N ALA A 310 5.24 -20.98 0.63
CA ALA A 310 4.08 -21.34 1.45
C ALA A 310 3.41 -20.11 2.09
N ILE A 311 4.21 -19.13 2.56
CA ILE A 311 3.70 -17.85 3.07
C ILE A 311 3.03 -17.06 1.95
N ILE A 312 3.66 -16.97 0.77
CA ILE A 312 3.08 -16.30 -0.40
C ILE A 312 1.74 -16.94 -0.80
N GLU A 313 1.66 -18.27 -0.81
CA GLU A 313 0.44 -19.00 -1.14
C GLU A 313 -0.67 -18.72 -0.11
N ALA A 314 -0.35 -18.77 1.18
CA ALA A 314 -1.33 -18.52 2.23
C ALA A 314 -1.82 -17.04 2.24
N ILE A 315 -0.93 -16.07 1.99
CA ILE A 315 -1.29 -14.66 1.74
C ILE A 315 -2.22 -14.55 0.52
N SER A 316 -1.90 -15.25 -0.56
CA SER A 316 -2.70 -15.24 -1.79
C SER A 316 -4.09 -15.85 -1.62
N GLN A 317 -4.23 -16.82 -0.70
CA GLN A 317 -5.49 -17.45 -0.32
C GLN A 317 -6.31 -16.61 0.69
N MET A 318 -5.75 -15.50 1.18
CA MET A 318 -6.37 -14.61 2.18
C MET A 318 -6.78 -15.32 3.48
N ASP A 319 -6.11 -16.41 3.85
CA ASP A 319 -6.41 -17.15 5.08
C ASP A 319 -5.48 -16.70 6.20
N ALA A 320 -5.96 -15.74 7.00
CA ALA A 320 -5.20 -15.18 8.12
C ALA A 320 -4.76 -16.25 9.12
N MET A 321 -5.63 -17.21 9.46
CA MET A 321 -5.33 -18.19 10.49
C MET A 321 -4.33 -19.23 10.00
N LYS A 322 -4.43 -19.62 8.73
CA LYS A 322 -3.41 -20.47 8.08
C LYS A 322 -2.06 -19.76 8.02
N VAL A 323 -2.02 -18.46 7.71
CA VAL A 323 -0.77 -17.68 7.78
C VAL A 323 -0.22 -17.65 9.20
N LYS A 324 -1.07 -17.42 10.21
CA LYS A 324 -0.66 -17.44 11.62
C LYS A 324 -0.10 -18.80 12.05
N GLU A 325 -0.73 -19.89 11.63
CA GLU A 325 -0.27 -21.27 11.91
C GLU A 325 1.08 -21.58 11.23
N LEU A 326 1.25 -21.18 9.96
CA LEU A 326 2.50 -21.33 9.23
C LEU A 326 3.63 -20.51 9.87
N LEU A 327 3.35 -19.26 10.25
CA LEU A 327 4.29 -18.41 10.96
C LEU A 327 4.63 -18.99 12.34
N THR A 328 3.67 -19.63 13.02
CA THR A 328 3.90 -20.33 14.30
C THR A 328 4.85 -21.49 14.11
N THR A 329 4.61 -22.33 13.11
CA THR A 329 5.48 -23.45 12.77
C THR A 329 6.88 -22.98 12.41
N LEU A 330 6.99 -21.91 11.61
CA LEU A 330 8.26 -21.28 11.27
C LEU A 330 8.99 -20.79 12.52
N ASN A 331 8.27 -20.14 13.45
CA ASN A 331 8.88 -19.60 14.65
C ASN A 331 9.38 -20.68 15.62
N GLN A 332 8.81 -21.88 15.61
CA GLN A 332 9.35 -23.02 16.38
C GLN A 332 10.77 -23.39 15.93
N SER A 333 11.08 -23.21 14.64
CA SER A 333 12.42 -23.43 14.10
C SER A 333 13.33 -22.21 14.27
N LEU A 334 12.83 -21.01 13.97
CA LEU A 334 13.63 -19.78 14.02
C LEU A 334 13.90 -19.29 15.44
N LYS A 335 13.00 -19.59 16.39
CA LYS A 335 13.00 -19.06 17.75
C LYS A 335 13.18 -17.54 17.76
N ASN A 336 12.48 -16.86 16.86
CA ASN A 336 12.58 -15.42 16.71
C ASN A 336 11.57 -14.73 17.65
N GLU A 337 12.08 -13.92 18.56
CA GLU A 337 11.26 -13.27 19.58
C GLU A 337 10.26 -12.28 18.95
N THR A 338 10.68 -11.47 17.98
CA THR A 338 9.82 -10.52 17.25
C THR A 338 8.64 -11.23 16.57
N LEU A 339 8.91 -12.34 15.89
CA LEU A 339 7.87 -13.17 15.28
C LEU A 339 6.97 -13.81 16.35
N GLY A 340 7.55 -14.24 17.47
CA GLY A 340 6.80 -14.76 18.62
C GLY A 340 5.77 -13.76 19.15
N PHE A 341 6.12 -12.48 19.24
CA PHE A 341 5.18 -11.44 19.64
C PHE A 341 4.05 -11.24 18.64
N LEU A 342 4.35 -11.20 17.34
CA LEU A 342 3.31 -11.10 16.30
C LEU A 342 2.33 -12.27 16.37
N LEU A 343 2.79 -13.47 16.73
CA LEU A 343 1.96 -14.66 16.86
C LEU A 343 1.09 -14.68 18.13
N ASN A 344 1.53 -13.98 19.17
CA ASN A 344 0.79 -13.86 20.43
C ASN A 344 -0.37 -12.85 20.35
N VAL A 345 -0.43 -12.03 19.30
CA VAL A 345 -1.56 -11.13 19.02
C VAL A 345 -2.87 -11.92 18.98
N ASN A 346 -3.90 -11.45 19.67
CA ASN A 346 -5.22 -12.10 19.66
C ASN A 346 -5.79 -12.28 18.23
N ASP A 347 -6.53 -13.37 18.01
CA ASP A 347 -6.99 -13.76 16.67
C ASP A 347 -7.86 -12.70 15.97
N THR A 348 -8.61 -11.91 16.73
CA THR A 348 -9.46 -10.84 16.18
C THR A 348 -8.60 -9.74 15.56
N SER A 349 -7.61 -9.26 16.30
CA SER A 349 -6.70 -8.19 15.86
C SER A 349 -5.78 -8.68 14.74
N PHE A 350 -5.29 -9.93 14.84
CA PHE A 350 -4.50 -10.55 13.79
C PHE A 350 -5.28 -10.63 12.47
N LYS A 351 -6.54 -11.10 12.49
CA LYS A 351 -7.40 -11.16 11.29
C LYS A 351 -7.64 -9.79 10.67
N ALA A 352 -7.88 -8.77 11.49
CA ALA A 352 -8.11 -7.41 10.98
C ALA A 352 -6.87 -6.84 10.28
N ILE A 353 -5.70 -6.93 10.91
CA ILE A 353 -4.43 -6.45 10.35
C ILE A 353 -4.06 -7.24 9.10
N PHE A 354 -4.21 -8.57 9.16
CA PHE A 354 -3.97 -9.43 8.00
C PHE A 354 -4.89 -9.07 6.82
N ASN A 355 -6.17 -8.79 7.08
CA ASN A 355 -7.09 -8.37 6.05
C ASN A 355 -6.66 -7.06 5.38
N TRP A 356 -6.04 -6.13 6.10
CA TRP A 356 -5.47 -4.92 5.48
C TRP A 356 -4.26 -5.20 4.58
N LEU A 357 -3.47 -6.24 4.85
CA LEU A 357 -2.39 -6.65 3.95
C LEU A 357 -2.90 -7.04 2.55
N THR A 358 -4.13 -7.53 2.45
CA THR A 358 -4.72 -8.01 1.19
C THR A 358 -5.68 -7.01 0.56
N THR A 359 -6.50 -6.33 1.38
CA THR A 359 -7.54 -5.40 0.93
C THR A 359 -7.09 -3.93 0.93
N GLY A 360 -5.99 -3.63 1.63
CA GLY A 360 -5.52 -2.27 1.91
C GLY A 360 -6.09 -1.69 3.19
N ILE A 361 -5.45 -0.64 3.69
CA ILE A 361 -5.86 0.10 4.89
C ILE A 361 -6.83 1.21 4.46
N PRO A 362 -8.09 1.21 4.92
CA PRO A 362 -9.08 2.20 4.54
C PRO A 362 -8.97 3.46 5.41
N MET A 363 -8.39 4.52 4.87
CA MET A 363 -8.18 5.79 5.56
C MET A 363 -9.16 6.87 5.11
N GLN A 364 -9.57 7.71 6.05
CA GLN A 364 -10.30 8.94 5.80
C GLN A 364 -9.34 10.03 5.35
N VAL A 365 -9.81 10.95 4.49
CA VAL A 365 -9.03 12.12 4.07
C VAL A 365 -9.87 13.38 4.21
N ILE A 366 -9.37 14.36 4.94
CA ILE A 366 -9.96 15.71 5.05
C ILE A 366 -8.91 16.73 4.64
N SER A 367 -9.29 17.71 3.82
CA SER A 367 -8.44 18.87 3.54
C SER A 367 -9.10 20.13 4.08
N LYS A 368 -8.40 20.86 4.96
CA LYS A 368 -8.89 22.08 5.60
C LYS A 368 -7.73 23.04 5.82
N ASP A 369 -7.95 24.33 5.52
CA ASP A 369 -6.99 25.41 5.76
C ASP A 369 -5.58 25.19 5.16
N GLY A 370 -5.48 24.43 4.06
CA GLY A 370 -4.21 24.10 3.41
C GLY A 370 -3.49 22.88 3.99
N HIS A 371 -4.06 22.24 5.02
CA HIS A 371 -3.62 20.98 5.60
C HIS A 371 -4.48 19.83 5.06
N THR A 372 -3.87 18.66 4.95
CA THR A 372 -4.53 17.40 4.62
C THR A 372 -4.33 16.44 5.78
N PHE A 373 -5.42 15.85 6.26
CA PHE A 373 -5.45 14.89 7.34
C PHE A 373 -5.77 13.52 6.73
N ILE A 374 -4.86 12.55 6.89
CA ILE A 374 -5.08 11.15 6.47
C ILE A 374 -5.12 10.30 7.74
N TYR A 375 -6.27 9.69 8.04
CA TYR A 375 -6.49 9.10 9.36
C TYR A 375 -7.38 7.86 9.35
N LEU A 376 -7.29 7.10 10.44
CA LEU A 376 -8.23 6.04 10.77
C LEU A 376 -9.30 6.61 11.72
N ASP A 377 -10.56 6.36 11.38
CA ASP A 377 -11.69 6.61 12.29
C ASP A 377 -11.73 5.53 13.40
N LYS A 378 -12.72 5.60 14.31
CA LYS A 378 -12.87 4.63 15.40
C LYS A 378 -12.89 3.18 14.91
N GLU A 379 -13.63 2.89 13.84
CA GLU A 379 -13.73 1.55 13.29
C GLU A 379 -12.36 1.09 12.75
N GLY A 380 -11.71 1.96 11.98
CA GLY A 380 -10.38 1.70 11.43
C GLY A 380 -9.30 1.51 12.51
N PHE A 381 -9.34 2.28 13.59
CA PHE A 381 -8.28 2.24 14.62
C PHE A 381 -8.52 1.16 15.70
N THR A 382 -9.76 0.73 15.92
CA THR A 382 -10.12 -0.26 16.97
C THR A 382 -9.23 -1.52 16.98
N PRO A 383 -8.91 -2.15 15.83
CA PRO A 383 -8.00 -3.30 15.81
C PRO A 383 -6.58 -2.98 16.29
N ILE A 384 -6.09 -1.76 16.04
CA ILE A 384 -4.78 -1.30 16.49
C ILE A 384 -4.84 -0.99 17.99
N ALA A 385 -5.86 -0.26 18.45
CA ALA A 385 -6.03 0.05 19.88
C ALA A 385 -6.01 -1.22 20.74
N LYS A 386 -6.78 -2.24 20.34
CA LYS A 386 -6.84 -3.55 21.03
C LYS A 386 -5.54 -4.35 20.96
N LEU A 387 -4.65 -4.03 20.01
CA LEU A 387 -3.35 -4.66 19.89
C LEU A 387 -2.31 -4.01 20.82
N LEU A 388 -2.41 -2.72 21.14
CA LEU A 388 -1.38 -2.00 21.89
C LEU A 388 -0.98 -2.68 23.21
N PRO A 389 -1.91 -3.18 24.06
CA PRO A 389 -1.54 -3.91 25.28
C PRO A 389 -0.69 -5.16 25.01
N ASP A 390 -1.03 -5.91 23.97
CA ASP A 390 -0.35 -7.15 23.57
C ASP A 390 1.09 -6.89 23.06
N LEU A 391 1.40 -5.65 22.66
CA LEU A 391 2.73 -5.23 22.20
C LEU A 391 3.68 -4.85 23.34
N SER A 392 3.20 -4.69 24.58
CA SER A 392 4.05 -4.28 25.71
C SER A 392 5.29 -5.19 25.86
N PRO A 393 5.17 -6.53 25.88
CA PRO A 393 6.32 -7.40 26.02
C PRO A 393 7.35 -7.25 24.88
N LEU A 394 6.88 -6.98 23.65
CA LEU A 394 7.74 -6.72 22.51
C LEU A 394 8.53 -5.43 22.72
N ILE A 395 7.86 -4.33 23.05
CA ILE A 395 8.52 -3.03 23.24
C ILE A 395 9.55 -3.12 24.37
N VAL A 396 9.23 -3.82 25.46
CA VAL A 396 10.17 -4.05 26.57
C VAL A 396 11.37 -4.88 26.12
N SER A 397 11.18 -5.92 25.30
CA SER A 397 12.30 -6.73 24.79
C SER A 397 13.24 -5.96 23.86
N LEU A 398 12.76 -4.89 23.22
CA LEU A 398 13.55 -4.02 22.35
C LEU A 398 14.34 -2.96 23.14
N LEU A 399 14.07 -2.80 24.43
CA LEU A 399 14.81 -1.88 25.29
C LEU A 399 16.18 -2.47 25.70
N PRO A 400 17.19 -1.60 25.92
CA PRO A 400 18.40 -1.96 26.64
C PRO A 400 18.10 -2.65 27.98
N GLU A 401 18.96 -3.60 28.41
CA GLU A 401 18.73 -4.41 29.62
C GLU A 401 18.48 -3.56 30.88
N ASP A 402 19.21 -2.46 31.03
CA ASP A 402 19.07 -1.51 32.14
C ASP A 402 17.73 -0.75 32.14
N MET A 403 17.04 -0.73 31.00
CA MET A 403 15.73 -0.10 30.81
C MET A 403 14.56 -1.09 30.85
N GLN A 404 14.81 -2.40 30.88
CA GLN A 404 13.72 -3.40 30.91
C GLN A 404 12.85 -3.31 32.18
N SER A 405 13.40 -2.77 33.28
CA SER A 405 12.65 -2.49 34.52
C SER A 405 11.47 -1.52 34.32
N LEU A 406 11.47 -0.78 33.20
CA LEU A 406 10.43 0.17 32.81
C LEU A 406 9.22 -0.53 32.15
N GLY A 407 9.22 -1.86 32.05
CA GLY A 407 8.12 -2.58 31.40
C GLY A 407 6.75 -2.37 32.03
N GLY A 408 6.68 -2.13 33.34
CA GLY A 408 5.44 -1.74 34.01
C GLY A 408 4.91 -0.39 33.51
N ILE A 409 5.81 0.58 33.31
CA ILE A 409 5.50 1.91 32.83
C ILE A 409 5.05 1.88 31.36
N ILE A 410 5.74 1.12 30.50
CA ILE A 410 5.33 0.90 29.09
C ILE A 410 3.93 0.28 29.03
N SER A 411 3.66 -0.70 29.88
CA SER A 411 2.35 -1.35 29.92
C SER A 411 1.24 -0.36 30.29
N ILE A 412 1.47 0.49 31.31
CA ILE A 412 0.54 1.56 31.68
C ILE A 412 0.30 2.50 30.48
N PHE A 413 1.37 2.86 29.77
CA PHE A 413 1.29 3.77 28.63
C PHE A 413 0.44 3.20 27.48
N LEU A 414 0.71 1.96 27.08
CA LEU A 414 -0.02 1.29 26.00
C LEU A 414 -1.47 0.98 26.36
N ASN A 415 -1.72 0.60 27.62
CA ASN A 415 -3.08 0.42 28.12
C ASN A 415 -3.85 1.74 28.14
N GLY A 416 -3.22 2.82 28.63
CA GLY A 416 -3.81 4.15 28.65
C GLY A 416 -4.23 4.64 27.26
N ILE A 417 -3.38 4.43 26.25
CA ILE A 417 -3.74 4.73 24.85
C ILE A 417 -4.88 3.84 24.38
N SER A 418 -4.82 2.52 24.60
CA SER A 418 -5.88 1.60 24.20
C SER A 418 -7.23 2.03 24.77
N ASP A 419 -7.30 2.31 26.07
CA ASP A 419 -8.53 2.69 26.76
C ASP A 419 -9.03 4.07 26.29
N ALA A 420 -8.13 5.04 26.17
CA ALA A 420 -8.45 6.38 25.65
C ALA A 420 -9.01 6.32 24.24
N PHE A 421 -8.52 5.42 23.39
CA PHE A 421 -8.96 5.35 22.00
C PHE A 421 -10.25 4.55 21.79
N LEU A 422 -10.59 3.68 22.74
CA LEU A 422 -11.81 2.86 22.68
C LEU A 422 -13.03 3.55 23.34
N SER A 423 -12.78 4.47 24.27
CA SER A 423 -13.82 5.14 25.08
C SER A 423 -14.74 6.10 24.28
N PRO A 424 -14.24 7.09 23.52
CA PRO A 424 -15.06 8.09 22.80
C PRO A 424 -15.93 7.50 21.70
N GLU A 425 -17.10 8.06 21.42
CA GLU A 425 -17.92 7.64 20.26
C GLU A 425 -17.21 7.89 18.92
N LYS A 426 -16.49 9.01 18.83
CA LYS A 426 -15.73 9.40 17.66
C LYS A 426 -14.27 9.64 18.03
N ILE A 427 -13.38 9.01 17.29
CA ILE A 427 -11.94 9.23 17.34
C ILE A 427 -11.37 9.22 15.93
N GLU A 428 -10.35 10.03 15.72
CA GLU A 428 -9.62 10.17 14.49
C GLU A 428 -8.14 10.21 14.81
N PHE A 429 -7.35 9.35 14.16
CA PHE A 429 -5.92 9.25 14.42
C PHE A 429 -5.14 8.98 13.15
N GLY A 430 -4.11 9.78 12.89
CA GLY A 430 -3.31 9.62 11.68
C GLY A 430 -2.27 10.71 11.49
N LEU A 431 -2.14 11.16 10.26
CA LEU A 431 -1.14 12.12 9.82
C LEU A 431 -1.79 13.43 9.42
N GLU A 432 -1.16 14.53 9.82
CA GLU A 432 -1.39 15.84 9.24
C GLU A 432 -0.22 16.16 8.32
N ILE A 433 -0.52 16.54 7.09
CA ILE A 433 0.47 16.81 6.05
C ILE A 433 0.09 18.07 5.26
N VAL A 434 1.09 18.76 4.71
CA VAL A 434 0.89 19.97 3.89
C VAL A 434 1.54 19.79 2.52
N PRO A 435 0.99 20.36 1.44
CA PRO A 435 1.61 20.31 0.13
C PRO A 435 3.05 20.83 0.15
N ASN A 436 3.97 20.09 -0.47
CA ASN A 436 5.34 20.53 -0.68
C ASN A 436 5.39 21.37 -1.97
N LYS A 437 5.13 22.68 -1.83
CA LYS A 437 5.13 23.65 -2.94
C LYS A 437 6.48 24.31 -3.16
#